data_AF-U9UB46-F1
#
_entry.id   AF-U9UB46-F1
#
_cell.length_a   1.000
_cell.length_b   1.000
_cell.length_c   1.000
_cell.angle_alpha   90.00
_cell.angle_beta   90.00
_cell.angle_gamma   90.00
#
_symmetry.space_group_name_H-M   'P 1'
#
loop_
_entity.id
_entity.type
_entity.pdbx_description
1 polymer ?
#
loop_
_entity_poly.entity_id
_entity_poly.type
_entity_poly.pdbx_seq_one_letter_code
_entity_poly.pdbx_strand_id
1 'polypeptide(L)'
;MVNNIITRLNTIEEACRNDFSAINASIENLQNEMIRQYAVARRIQPVETDQLSMADKSETSNQSHANSSGSSDSGPITFRGISLTVWTRFKQLFDQIRDEKGLNTEEICLLVAIEIRELGGKIKKNTIQGFYERNITKRGGYISTLDDIGFFAI
;
A
#
# COMPACT_ATOMS: atom_id res chain seq x y z
N MET A 1 28.20 -47.05 -14.78
CA MET A 1 28.32 -45.70 -14.19
C MET A 1 27.29 -44.73 -14.75
N VAL A 2 27.10 -44.66 -16.08
CA VAL A 2 26.14 -43.76 -16.77
C VAL A 2 24.69 -43.91 -16.28
N ASN A 3 24.19 -45.14 -16.09
CA ASN A 3 22.80 -45.36 -15.64
C ASN A 3 22.50 -44.74 -14.26
N ASN A 4 23.47 -44.73 -13.34
CA ASN A 4 23.29 -44.13 -12.01
C ASN A 4 23.19 -42.60 -12.08
N ILE A 5 23.97 -41.98 -12.98
CA ILE A 5 23.95 -40.52 -13.20
C ILE A 5 22.59 -40.11 -13.79
N ILE A 6 22.07 -40.85 -14.77
CA ILE A 6 20.76 -40.59 -15.37
C ILE A 6 19.65 -40.70 -14.33
N THR A 7 19.65 -41.75 -13.49
CA THR A 7 18.64 -41.90 -12.44
C THR A 7 18.65 -40.73 -11.45
N ARG A 8 19.84 -40.28 -11.02
CA ARG A 8 19.97 -39.14 -10.10
C ARG A 8 19.48 -37.83 -10.74
N LEU A 9 19.75 -37.61 -12.02
CA LEU A 9 19.25 -36.43 -12.75
C LEU A 9 17.73 -36.44 -12.84
N ASN A 10 17.12 -37.59 -13.15
CA ASN A 10 15.66 -37.71 -13.21
C ASN A 10 15.00 -37.44 -11.85
N THR A 11 15.58 -37.97 -10.75
CA THR A 11 15.06 -37.70 -9.40
C THR A 11 15.14 -36.23 -9.03
N ILE A 12 16.23 -35.54 -9.40
CA ILE A 12 16.37 -34.10 -9.17
C ILE A 12 15.36 -33.31 -10.00
N GLU A 13 15.20 -33.64 -11.28
CA GLU A 13 14.25 -32.98 -12.16
C GLU A 13 12.81 -33.11 -11.64
N GLU A 14 12.45 -34.29 -11.15
CA GLU A 14 11.13 -34.57 -10.60
C GLU A 14 10.88 -33.85 -9.27
N ALA A 15 11.88 -33.83 -8.37
CA ALA A 15 11.80 -33.04 -7.14
C ALA A 15 11.60 -31.55 -7.43
N CYS A 16 12.40 -30.99 -8.36
CA CYS A 16 12.24 -29.60 -8.79
C CYS A 16 10.85 -29.34 -9.36
N ARG A 17 10.34 -30.20 -10.25
CA ARG A 17 8.99 -30.05 -10.80
C ARG A 17 7.90 -30.03 -9.71
N ASN A 18 8.03 -30.90 -8.71
CA ASN A 18 7.08 -30.96 -7.60
C ASN A 18 7.14 -29.69 -6.75
N ASP A 19 8.34 -29.19 -6.44
CA ASP A 19 8.51 -27.96 -5.68
C ASP A 19 7.90 -26.76 -6.42
N PHE A 20 8.15 -26.63 -7.72
CA PHE A 20 7.54 -25.57 -8.54
C PHE A 20 6.01 -25.69 -8.58
N SER A 21 5.46 -26.90 -8.66
CA SER A 21 4.02 -27.12 -8.63
C SER A 21 3.41 -26.70 -7.28
N ALA A 22 4.05 -27.04 -6.16
CA ALA A 22 3.62 -26.65 -4.82
C ALA A 22 3.67 -25.13 -4.61
N ILE A 23 4.72 -24.47 -5.13
CA ILE A 23 4.82 -23.00 -5.13
C ILE A 23 3.66 -22.39 -5.92
N ASN A 24 3.37 -22.92 -7.11
CA ASN A 24 2.30 -22.40 -7.96
C ASN A 24 0.92 -22.52 -7.28
N ALA A 25 0.63 -23.67 -6.67
CA ALA A 25 -0.59 -23.86 -5.88
C ALA A 25 -0.68 -22.89 -4.69
N SER A 26 0.45 -22.60 -4.03
CA SER A 26 0.49 -21.64 -2.92
C SER A 26 0.22 -20.21 -3.38
N ILE A 27 0.73 -19.82 -4.55
CA ILE A 27 0.46 -18.51 -5.17
C ILE A 27 -1.03 -18.36 -5.51
N GLU A 28 -1.63 -19.37 -6.15
CA GLU A 28 -3.06 -19.36 -6.47
C GLU A 28 -3.93 -19.25 -5.21
N ASN A 29 -3.57 -19.98 -4.15
CA ASN A 29 -4.30 -19.91 -2.89
C ASN A 29 -4.23 -18.51 -2.24
N LEU A 30 -3.05 -17.87 -2.27
CA LEU A 30 -2.87 -16.50 -1.77
C LEU A 30 -3.68 -15.48 -2.59
N GLN A 31 -3.72 -15.63 -3.92
CA GLN A 31 -4.52 -14.77 -4.79
C GLN A 31 -6.01 -14.90 -4.48
N ASN A 32 -6.52 -16.12 -4.34
CA ASN A 32 -7.91 -16.39 -3.98
C ASN A 32 -8.27 -15.80 -2.61
N GLU A 33 -7.36 -15.92 -1.64
CA GLU A 33 -7.56 -15.34 -0.32
C GLU A 33 -7.66 -13.81 -0.38
N MET A 34 -6.76 -13.14 -1.11
CA MET A 34 -6.83 -11.68 -1.28
C MET A 34 -8.15 -11.24 -1.93
N ILE A 35 -8.60 -11.94 -2.98
CA ILE A 35 -9.88 -11.64 -3.65
C ILE A 35 -11.03 -11.76 -2.66
N ARG A 36 -11.04 -12.83 -1.86
CA ARG A 36 -12.07 -13.08 -0.84
C ARG A 36 -12.11 -11.95 0.20
N GLN A 37 -10.96 -11.57 0.74
CA GLN A 37 -10.85 -10.51 1.74
C GLN A 37 -11.33 -9.15 1.18
N TYR A 38 -10.98 -8.85 -0.08
CA TYR A 38 -11.45 -7.64 -0.74
C TYR A 38 -12.98 -7.63 -0.94
N ALA A 39 -13.57 -8.77 -1.34
CA ALA A 39 -15.01 -8.90 -1.50
C ALA A 39 -15.78 -8.75 -0.17
N VAL A 40 -15.22 -9.27 0.93
CA VAL A 40 -15.80 -9.11 2.28
C VAL A 40 -15.72 -7.66 2.74
N ALA A 41 -14.56 -7.01 2.61
CA ALA A 41 -14.39 -5.61 3.00
C ALA A 41 -15.36 -4.68 2.24
N ARG A 42 -15.61 -4.95 0.94
CA ARG A 42 -16.56 -4.18 0.12
C ARG A 42 -18.02 -4.32 0.57
N ARG A 43 -18.42 -5.46 1.14
CA ARG A 43 -19.80 -5.67 1.64
C ARG A 43 -20.07 -5.04 2.99
N ILE A 44 -19.02 -4.73 3.76
CA ILE A 44 -19.13 -4.15 5.11
C ILE A 44 -19.16 -2.61 5.06
N GLN A 45 -18.90 -1.98 3.90
CA GLN A 45 -19.17 -0.55 3.74
C GLN A 45 -20.69 -0.27 3.81
N PRO A 46 -21.17 0.56 4.74
CA PRO A 46 -22.55 1.03 4.72
C PRO A 46 -22.73 1.90 3.48
N VAL A 47 -23.76 1.61 2.68
CA VAL A 47 -24.34 2.61 1.78
C VAL A 47 -24.88 3.71 2.68
N GLU A 48 -24.16 4.83 2.77
CA GLU A 48 -24.64 6.03 3.45
C GLU A 48 -25.92 6.48 2.76
N THR A 49 -27.04 6.25 3.43
CA THR A 49 -28.32 6.83 3.05
C THR A 49 -28.35 8.21 3.69
N ASP A 50 -28.33 9.24 2.86
CA ASP A 50 -28.41 10.65 3.25
C ASP A 50 -29.56 10.87 4.25
N GLN A 51 -29.22 11.10 5.52
CA GLN A 51 -30.12 11.78 6.45
C GLN A 51 -29.35 12.87 7.20
N LEU A 52 -29.53 14.08 6.67
CA LEU A 52 -29.25 15.36 7.28
C LEU A 52 -29.86 15.43 8.69
N SER A 53 -29.04 15.67 9.70
CA SER A 53 -29.52 16.23 10.97
C SER A 53 -28.45 17.13 11.59
N MET A 54 -28.83 18.39 11.79
CA MET A 54 -28.03 19.43 12.40
C MET A 54 -27.95 19.26 13.92
N ALA A 55 -26.79 19.58 14.51
CA ALA A 55 -26.74 20.14 15.86
C ALA A 55 -25.43 20.91 16.08
N ASP A 56 -25.60 22.05 16.74
CA ASP A 56 -24.71 23.20 16.90
C ASP A 56 -23.59 23.07 17.96
N LYS A 57 -22.57 23.91 17.75
CA LYS A 57 -21.81 24.76 18.71
C LYS A 57 -20.72 24.22 19.67
N SER A 58 -19.60 24.95 19.56
CA SER A 58 -18.74 25.61 20.58
C SER A 58 -17.54 24.90 21.24
N GLU A 59 -16.36 25.42 20.84
CA GLU A 59 -15.24 25.98 21.63
C GLU A 59 -14.45 25.20 22.71
N THR A 60 -13.12 25.17 22.48
CA THR A 60 -11.98 25.40 23.40
C THR A 60 -11.70 24.41 24.54
N SER A 61 -10.50 23.79 24.52
CA SER A 61 -9.46 23.98 25.56
C SER A 61 -8.21 23.12 25.30
N ASN A 62 -7.03 23.71 25.52
CA ASN A 62 -5.71 23.09 25.47
C ASN A 62 -5.41 22.35 26.79
N GLN A 63 -4.81 21.16 26.76
CA GLN A 63 -3.74 20.80 27.71
C GLN A 63 -2.99 19.51 27.32
N SER A 64 -1.66 19.64 27.35
CA SER A 64 -0.63 18.62 27.19
C SER A 64 -0.65 17.54 28.27
N HIS A 65 -0.25 16.30 27.94
CA HIS A 65 0.73 15.54 28.73
C HIS A 65 1.26 14.35 27.92
N ALA A 66 2.58 14.23 27.87
CA ALA A 66 3.30 13.10 27.30
C ALA A 66 3.02 11.83 28.11
N ASN A 67 2.93 10.68 27.44
CA ASN A 67 3.44 9.41 27.96
C ASN A 67 3.75 8.47 26.79
N SER A 68 5.00 8.02 26.78
CA SER A 68 5.53 6.96 25.95
C SER A 68 4.96 5.63 26.41
N SER A 69 4.39 4.85 25.50
CA SER A 69 4.30 3.39 25.65
C SER A 69 4.30 2.79 24.26
N GLY A 70 5.40 2.10 23.94
CA GLY A 70 5.47 1.26 22.77
C GLY A 70 4.37 0.21 22.84
N SER A 71 3.53 0.20 21.81
CA SER A 71 2.72 -0.96 21.46
C SER A 71 3.10 -1.30 20.03
N SER A 72 3.78 -2.42 19.85
CA SER A 72 3.77 -3.10 18.56
C SER A 72 2.34 -3.58 18.34
N ASP A 73 1.51 -2.70 17.78
CA ASP A 73 0.16 -3.04 17.33
C ASP A 73 0.28 -3.99 16.14
N SER A 74 0.41 -5.28 16.42
CA SER A 74 0.07 -6.35 15.48
C SER A 74 -1.44 -6.58 15.53
N GLY A 75 -2.21 -5.50 15.35
CA GLY A 75 -3.65 -5.56 15.12
C GLY A 75 -3.95 -5.87 13.65
N PRO A 76 -5.20 -6.26 13.32
CA PRO A 76 -5.62 -6.47 11.93
C PRO A 76 -5.27 -5.22 11.10
N ILE A 77 -4.53 -5.40 10.00
CA ILE A 77 -4.13 -4.29 9.13
C ILE A 77 -5.40 -3.77 8.45
N THR A 78 -5.99 -2.73 9.03
CA THR A 78 -7.11 -2.01 8.41
C THR A 78 -6.65 -1.40 7.10
N PHE A 79 -7.57 -1.19 6.14
CA PHE A 79 -7.28 -0.51 4.86
C PHE A 79 -6.51 0.81 5.07
N ARG A 80 -6.81 1.52 6.16
CA ARG A 80 -6.12 2.72 6.65
C ARG A 80 -4.64 2.49 7.01
N GLY A 81 -4.31 1.35 7.60
CA GLY A 81 -2.93 0.91 7.83
C GLY A 81 -2.20 0.61 6.52
N ILE A 82 -2.88 0.07 5.52
CA ILE A 82 -2.33 -0.15 4.18
C ILE A 82 -2.01 1.19 3.51
N SER A 83 -2.93 2.18 3.56
CA SER A 83 -2.73 3.54 3.03
C SER A 83 -1.47 4.21 3.56
N LEU A 84 -1.32 4.22 4.89
CA LEU A 84 -0.19 4.85 5.55
C LEU A 84 1.10 4.13 5.20
N THR A 85 1.09 2.79 5.21
CA THR A 85 2.27 1.98 4.87
C THR A 85 2.72 2.23 3.43
N VAL A 86 1.79 2.27 2.47
CA VAL A 86 2.07 2.55 1.06
C VAL A 86 2.63 3.96 0.90
N TRP A 87 2.01 4.96 1.53
CA TRP A 87 2.50 6.34 1.48
C TRP A 87 3.90 6.49 2.11
N THR A 88 4.14 5.88 3.27
CA THR A 88 5.45 5.93 3.93
C THR A 88 6.52 5.28 3.06
N ARG A 89 6.23 4.12 2.46
CA ARG A 89 7.15 3.45 1.53
C ARG A 89 7.42 4.27 0.28
N PHE A 90 6.37 4.85 -0.31
CA PHE A 90 6.51 5.76 -1.43
C PHE A 90 7.43 6.94 -1.07
N LYS A 91 7.19 7.60 0.07
CA LYS A 91 7.96 8.77 0.50
C LYS A 91 9.44 8.44 0.72
N GLN A 92 9.73 7.31 1.37
CA GLN A 92 11.09 6.81 1.55
C GLN A 92 11.82 6.60 0.22
N LEU A 93 11.19 5.89 -0.73
CA LEU A 93 11.81 5.61 -2.04
C LEU A 93 11.97 6.90 -2.86
N PHE A 94 10.98 7.79 -2.79
CA PHE A 94 11.01 9.06 -3.50
C PHE A 94 12.15 9.96 -3.01
N ASP A 95 12.29 10.10 -1.68
CA ASP A 95 13.37 10.87 -1.06
C ASP A 95 14.73 10.26 -1.40
N GLN A 96 14.85 8.93 -1.32
CA GLN A 96 16.08 8.23 -1.69
C GLN A 96 16.51 8.54 -3.13
N ILE A 97 15.61 8.37 -4.11
CA ILE A 97 15.93 8.61 -5.53
C ILE A 97 16.24 10.09 -5.78
N ARG A 98 15.49 11.00 -5.14
CA ARG A 98 15.72 12.43 -5.23
C ARG A 98 17.14 12.77 -4.77
N ASP A 99 17.53 12.29 -3.60
CA ASP A 99 18.81 12.60 -2.98
C ASP A 99 19.97 11.95 -3.75
N GLU A 100 19.80 10.71 -4.23
CA GLU A 100 20.77 10.01 -5.09
C GLU A 100 21.03 10.74 -6.42
N LYS A 101 19.98 11.29 -7.04
CA LYS A 101 20.08 11.99 -8.33
C LYS A 101 20.32 13.50 -8.19
N GLY A 102 20.31 14.04 -6.98
CA GLY A 102 20.45 15.47 -6.71
C GLY A 102 19.35 16.33 -7.34
N LEU A 103 18.14 15.78 -7.48
CA LEU A 103 17.02 16.44 -8.17
C LEU A 103 16.22 17.31 -7.21
N ASN A 104 15.64 18.40 -7.72
CA ASN A 104 14.60 19.11 -6.98
C ASN A 104 13.26 18.39 -7.09
N THR A 105 12.30 18.73 -6.20
CA THR A 105 10.98 18.07 -6.14
C THR A 105 10.24 18.05 -7.47
N GLU A 106 10.33 19.11 -8.27
CA GLU A 106 9.64 19.20 -9.56
C GLU A 106 10.22 18.23 -10.59
N GLU A 107 11.55 18.12 -10.63
CA GLU A 107 12.29 17.21 -11.51
C GLU A 107 12.01 15.74 -11.16
N ILE A 108 12.07 15.37 -9.88
CA ILE A 108 11.79 13.99 -9.47
C ILE A 108 10.31 13.62 -9.68
N CYS A 109 9.37 14.55 -9.46
CA CYS A 109 7.97 14.32 -9.78
C CYS A 109 7.76 14.05 -11.28
N LEU A 110 8.48 14.78 -12.14
CA LEU A 110 8.40 14.59 -13.59
C LEU A 110 9.00 13.24 -14.00
N LEU A 111 10.16 12.89 -13.46
CA LEU A 111 10.85 11.62 -13.72
C LEU A 111 9.96 10.42 -13.37
N VAL A 112 9.42 10.39 -12.15
CA VAL A 112 8.51 9.32 -11.69
C VAL A 112 7.26 9.24 -12.58
N ALA A 113 6.74 10.39 -13.03
CA ALA A 113 5.58 10.41 -13.93
C ALA A 113 5.91 9.82 -15.31
N ILE A 114 7.12 10.07 -15.83
CA ILE A 114 7.59 9.51 -17.10
C ILE A 114 7.74 7.99 -16.97
N GLU A 115 8.45 7.51 -15.95
CA GLU A 115 8.69 6.07 -15.74
C GLU A 115 7.38 5.29 -15.58
N ILE A 116 6.42 5.80 -14.78
CA ILE A 116 5.10 5.17 -14.65
C ILE A 116 4.37 5.11 -15.99
N ARG A 117 4.49 6.15 -16.84
CA ARG A 117 3.87 6.17 -18.17
C ARG A 117 4.53 5.18 -19.13
N GLU A 118 5.85 5.03 -19.08
CA GLU A 118 6.58 4.04 -19.86
C GLU A 118 6.18 2.60 -19.50
N LEU A 119 5.83 2.37 -18.23
CA LEU A 119 5.26 1.10 -17.76
C LEU A 119 3.76 0.93 -18.07
N GLY A 120 3.15 1.84 -18.84
CA GLY A 120 1.74 1.77 -19.25
C GLY A 120 0.76 2.42 -18.26
N GLY A 121 1.25 3.05 -17.20
CA GLY A 121 0.42 3.82 -16.28
C GLY A 121 -0.05 5.14 -16.86
N LYS A 122 -1.16 5.67 -16.35
CA LYS A 122 -1.65 7.02 -16.71
C LYS A 122 -1.66 7.90 -15.47
N ILE A 123 -0.58 8.68 -15.30
CA ILE A 123 -0.43 9.58 -14.16
C ILE A 123 0.17 10.93 -14.59
N LYS A 124 -0.29 12.01 -13.96
CA LYS A 124 0.20 13.38 -14.17
C LYS A 124 1.24 13.73 -13.10
N LYS A 125 2.19 14.61 -13.43
CA LYS A 125 3.21 15.13 -12.49
C LYS A 125 2.57 15.66 -11.20
N ASN A 126 1.53 16.47 -11.34
CA ASN A 126 0.85 17.12 -10.21
C ASN A 126 0.20 16.10 -9.26
N THR A 127 -0.21 14.93 -9.77
CA THR A 127 -0.74 13.84 -8.93
C THR A 127 0.34 13.27 -8.03
N ILE A 128 1.55 13.05 -8.57
CA ILE A 128 2.70 12.55 -7.80
C ILE A 128 3.16 13.60 -6.79
N GLN A 129 3.24 14.86 -7.22
CA GLN A 129 3.61 15.97 -6.35
C GLN A 129 2.62 16.11 -5.17
N GLY A 130 1.33 16.12 -5.47
CA GLY A 130 0.28 16.16 -4.45
C GLY A 130 0.34 14.96 -3.50
N PHE A 131 0.69 13.77 -3.99
CA PHE A 131 0.85 12.59 -3.14
C PHE A 131 2.09 12.68 -2.23
N TYR A 132 3.20 13.21 -2.75
CA TYR A 132 4.46 13.39 -2.01
C TYR A 132 4.37 14.46 -0.90
N GLU A 133 3.81 15.62 -1.24
CA GLU A 133 3.68 16.78 -0.36
C GLU A 133 2.62 16.56 0.75
N ARG A 134 1.71 15.60 0.56
CA ARG A 134 0.67 15.29 1.53
C ARG A 134 1.29 14.76 2.82
N ASN A 135 1.25 15.54 3.89
CA ASN A 135 1.69 15.09 5.21
C ASN A 135 0.61 14.21 5.85
N ILE A 136 0.67 12.89 5.62
CA ILE A 136 -0.16 11.94 6.35
C ILE A 136 0.41 11.85 7.78
N THR A 137 -0.08 12.73 8.65
CA THR A 137 0.27 12.72 10.08
C THR A 137 -0.83 12.00 10.86
N LYS A 138 -0.42 11.17 11.82
CA LYS A 138 -1.32 10.53 12.79
C LYS A 138 -1.76 11.59 13.79
N ARG A 139 -2.82 12.36 13.49
CA ARG A 139 -3.35 13.38 14.41
C ARG A 139 -4.38 12.73 15.34
N GLY A 140 -4.01 12.54 16.62
CA GLY A 140 -4.96 12.20 17.69
C GLY A 140 -5.78 10.92 17.48
N GLY A 141 -5.17 9.86 16.93
CA GLY A 141 -5.89 8.61 16.65
C GLY A 141 -6.69 8.60 15.33
N TYR A 142 -6.81 9.74 14.65
CA TYR A 142 -7.32 9.87 13.28
C TYR A 142 -6.15 10.05 12.30
N ILE A 143 -6.20 9.32 11.19
CA ILE A 143 -5.23 9.30 10.08
C ILE A 143 -6.20 9.41 8.93
N SER A 144 -6.15 10.54 8.23
CA SER A 144 -6.92 10.79 7.01
C SER A 144 -6.85 9.53 6.14
N THR A 145 -8.01 8.92 5.89
CA THR A 145 -8.09 7.66 5.14
C THR A 145 -7.80 7.93 3.66
N LEU A 146 -7.51 6.87 2.89
CA LEU A 146 -7.55 6.97 1.42
C LEU A 146 -8.95 7.42 0.92
N ASP A 147 -9.99 7.45 1.75
CA ASP A 147 -11.31 7.92 1.33
C ASP A 147 -11.35 9.45 1.13
N ASP A 148 -10.47 10.20 1.81
CA ASP A 148 -10.24 11.63 1.56
C ASP A 148 -9.48 11.89 0.24
N ILE A 149 -9.03 10.84 -0.45
CA ILE A 149 -8.11 10.98 -1.59
C ILE A 149 -8.81 11.37 -2.86
N GLY A 150 -10.15 11.33 -2.91
CA GLY A 150 -10.88 11.75 -4.09
C GLY A 150 -10.15 11.27 -5.34
N PHE A 151 -10.08 9.95 -5.52
CA PHE A 151 -9.80 9.39 -6.84
C PHE A 151 -10.96 9.87 -7.74
N PHE A 152 -10.92 11.14 -8.12
CA PHE A 152 -11.64 11.64 -9.27
C PHE A 152 -11.01 10.88 -10.41
N ALA A 153 -11.74 9.84 -10.79
CA ALA A 153 -11.60 9.20 -12.06
C ALA A 153 -11.44 10.25 -13.16
N ILE A 154 -10.55 9.92 -14.10
CA ILE A 154 -10.36 10.41 -15.48
C ILE A 154 -8.98 11.06 -15.73
#